data_AF-A0A8X6XBE2-F1
#
_entry.id   AF-A0A8X6XBE2-F1
#
_cell.length_a   1.000
_cell.length_b   1.000
_cell.length_c   1.000
_cell.angle_alpha   90.00
_cell.angle_beta   90.00
_cell.angle_gamma   90.00
#
_symmetry.space_group_name_H-M   'P 1'
#
loop_
_entity.id
_entity.type
_entity.pdbx_description
1 polymer ?
#
loop_
_entity_poly.entity_id
_entity_poly.type
_entity_poly.pdbx_seq_one_letter_code
_entity_poly.pdbx_strand_id
1 'polypeptide(L)'
;MAIEPFLPFWSKVYRIAAANSAVLFVLSLLLATVFGMIVYRIILVTVLTASDHPIWKPYAKITTSITASLVNLVVIVIMDKVYRELTAKLTNLEQPRTQREYEDSFTFKMFLFEFINMYSSLIYIAFFKGRFFGHPGDTFTLFGFRQDQCELGGCLFEVCVQLAIIMVGKQILNNISELSWA
;
A
#
# COMPACT_ATOMS: atom_id res chain seq x y z
N MET A 1 -42.70 2.04 -22.75
CA MET A 1 -41.88 2.85 -21.82
C MET A 1 -41.62 2.01 -20.60
N ALA A 2 -40.39 1.57 -20.36
CA ALA A 2 -40.06 0.92 -19.11
C ALA A 2 -40.09 1.98 -17.99
N ILE A 3 -40.98 1.82 -17.02
CA ILE A 3 -41.02 2.65 -15.82
C ILE A 3 -39.76 2.33 -15.03
N GLU A 4 -38.85 3.30 -14.91
CA GLU A 4 -37.66 3.12 -14.09
C GLU A 4 -38.05 3.07 -12.60
N PRO A 5 -37.55 2.09 -11.83
CA PRO A 5 -37.87 1.97 -10.42
C PRO A 5 -37.38 3.21 -9.66
N PHE A 6 -38.30 3.88 -8.96
CA PHE A 6 -38.00 5.06 -8.16
C PHE A 6 -37.26 4.65 -6.87
N LEU A 7 -35.95 4.94 -6.80
CA LEU A 7 -35.20 4.82 -5.55
C LEU A 7 -35.34 6.13 -4.73
N PRO A 8 -35.74 6.05 -3.44
CA PRO A 8 -35.78 7.22 -2.57
C PRO A 8 -34.38 7.81 -2.40
N PHE A 9 -34.24 9.12 -2.63
CA PHE A 9 -32.97 9.86 -2.53
C PHE A 9 -32.20 9.57 -1.23
N TRP A 10 -32.89 9.56 -0.10
CA TRP A 10 -32.29 9.32 1.23
C TRP A 10 -31.69 7.91 1.38
N SER A 11 -32.35 6.88 0.84
CA SER A 11 -31.83 5.50 0.86
C SER A 11 -30.61 5.32 -0.04
N LYS A 12 -30.58 6.04 -1.17
CA LYS A 12 -29.44 6.05 -2.10
C LYS A 12 -28.22 6.73 -1.46
N VAL A 13 -28.42 7.87 -0.82
CA VAL A 13 -27.35 8.59 -0.09
C VAL A 13 -26.78 7.74 1.04
N TYR A 14 -27.61 7.05 1.83
CA TYR A 14 -27.13 6.17 2.90
C TYR A 14 -26.24 5.02 2.39
N ARG A 15 -26.62 4.39 1.27
CA ARG A 15 -25.84 3.30 0.67
C ARG A 15 -24.51 3.77 0.11
N ILE A 16 -24.50 4.92 -0.59
CA ILE A 16 -23.28 5.53 -1.11
C ILE A 16 -22.36 5.97 0.03
N ALA A 17 -22.91 6.56 1.10
CA ALA A 17 -22.14 6.95 2.27
C ALA A 17 -21.53 5.72 2.98
N ALA A 18 -22.28 4.64 3.13
CA ALA A 18 -21.78 3.39 3.70
C ALA A 18 -20.65 2.78 2.85
N ALA A 19 -20.82 2.73 1.52
CA ALA A 19 -19.78 2.24 0.61
C ALA A 19 -18.50 3.09 0.68
N ASN A 20 -18.62 4.41 0.62
CA ASN A 20 -17.47 5.31 0.77
C ASN A 20 -16.79 5.18 2.14
N SER A 21 -17.56 4.99 3.22
CA SER A 21 -16.99 4.78 4.56
C SER A 21 -16.19 3.48 4.66
N ALA A 22 -16.64 2.40 4.01
CA ALA A 22 -15.92 1.15 3.97
C ALA A 22 -14.62 1.26 3.15
N VAL A 23 -14.62 2.02 2.05
CA VAL A 23 -13.39 2.34 1.30
C VAL A 23 -12.39 3.09 2.18
N LEU A 24 -12.83 4.13 2.89
CA LEU A 24 -11.98 4.89 3.81
C LEU A 24 -11.41 4.03 4.94
N PHE A 25 -12.21 3.09 5.47
CA PHE A 25 -11.74 2.17 6.50
C PHE A 25 -10.62 1.26 5.99
N VAL A 26 -10.79 0.62 4.82
CA VAL A 26 -9.76 -0.24 4.23
C VAL A 26 -8.49 0.54 3.90
N LEU A 27 -8.66 1.79 3.44
CA LEU A 27 -7.56 2.69 3.17
C LEU A 27 -6.75 3.02 4.43
N SER A 28 -7.42 3.25 5.56
CA SER A 28 -6.75 3.47 6.85
C SER A 28 -5.99 2.24 7.35
N LEU A 29 -6.53 1.03 7.13
CA LEU A 29 -5.87 -0.24 7.45
C LEU A 29 -4.58 -0.43 6.65
N LEU A 30 -4.59 0.01 5.40
CA LEU A 30 -3.45 0.00 4.50
C LEU A 30 -2.32 0.89 5.04
N LEU A 31 -2.64 2.12 5.42
CA LEU A 31 -1.70 3.05 6.05
C LEU A 31 -1.11 2.48 7.35
N ALA A 32 -1.94 1.85 8.18
CA ALA A 32 -1.49 1.20 9.42
C ALA A 32 -0.55 0.02 9.14
N THR A 33 -0.81 -0.77 8.10
CA THR A 33 0.04 -1.91 7.70
C THR A 33 1.39 -1.44 7.16
N VAL A 34 1.41 -0.41 6.32
CA VAL A 34 2.65 0.22 5.83
C VAL A 34 3.48 0.78 6.99
N PHE A 35 2.83 1.45 7.94
CA PHE A 35 3.50 1.93 9.15
C PHE A 35 4.06 0.78 10.00
N GLY A 36 3.29 -0.29 10.18
CA GLY A 36 3.72 -1.50 10.90
C GLY A 36 4.93 -2.18 10.26
N MET A 37 4.98 -2.26 8.93
CA MET A 37 6.14 -2.79 8.20
C MET A 37 7.41 -1.96 8.42
N ILE A 38 7.27 -0.64 8.53
CA ILE A 38 8.41 0.24 8.82
C ILE A 38 8.91 0.01 10.25
N VAL A 39 8.00 -0.09 11.23
CA VAL A 39 8.36 -0.40 12.62
C VAL A 39 9.03 -1.77 12.73
N TYR A 40 8.51 -2.78 12.01
CA TYR A 40 9.10 -4.12 11.94
C TYR A 40 10.55 -4.08 11.44
N ARG A 41 10.84 -3.31 10.39
CA ARG A 41 12.21 -3.13 9.86
C ARG A 41 13.15 -2.55 10.91
N ILE A 42 12.69 -1.53 11.66
CA ILE A 42 13.46 -0.94 12.75
C ILE A 42 13.78 -2.01 13.80
N ILE A 43 12.80 -2.78 14.25
CA ILE A 43 13.02 -3.84 15.25
C ILE A 43 14.02 -4.89 14.73
N LEU A 44 13.86 -5.38 13.51
CA LEU A 44 14.73 -6.42 12.94
C LEU A 44 16.20 -6.00 12.85
N VAL A 45 16.46 -4.79 12.34
CA VAL A 45 17.81 -4.24 12.23
C VAL A 45 18.48 -4.17 13.60
N THR A 46 17.72 -3.84 14.63
CA THR A 46 18.24 -3.63 15.98
C THR A 46 18.54 -4.93 16.71
N VAL A 47 17.72 -5.96 16.52
CA VAL A 47 17.98 -7.31 17.03
C VAL A 47 19.20 -7.92 16.34
N LEU A 48 19.37 -7.68 15.04
CA LEU A 48 20.50 -8.22 14.27
C LEU A 48 21.83 -7.49 14.56
N THR A 49 21.81 -6.19 14.83
CA THR A 49 23.02 -5.45 15.24
C THR A 49 23.39 -5.69 16.70
N ALA A 50 22.41 -5.98 17.57
CA ALA A 50 22.65 -6.42 18.95
C ALA A 50 23.21 -7.85 19.05
N SER A 51 23.06 -8.66 17.99
CA SER A 51 23.66 -10.00 17.95
C SER A 51 25.18 -9.91 17.74
N ASP A 52 25.95 -10.58 18.60
CA ASP A 52 27.42 -10.51 18.62
C ASP A 52 28.12 -11.38 17.56
N HIS A 53 27.37 -12.05 16.68
CA HIS A 53 27.97 -12.87 15.63
C HIS A 53 28.62 -11.99 14.53
N PRO A 54 29.95 -12.09 14.33
CA PRO A 54 30.70 -11.20 13.43
C PRO A 54 30.35 -11.39 11.94
N ILE A 55 29.78 -12.55 11.59
CA ILE A 55 29.41 -12.90 10.21
C ILE A 55 28.17 -12.12 9.75
N TRP A 56 27.23 -11.83 10.65
CA TRP A 56 25.94 -11.23 10.29
C TRP A 56 25.96 -9.70 10.29
N LYS A 57 26.85 -9.05 11.08
CA LYS A 57 26.95 -7.58 11.15
C LYS A 57 27.10 -6.86 9.79
N PRO A 58 27.95 -7.32 8.84
CA PRO A 58 28.09 -6.64 7.54
C PRO A 58 26.90 -6.90 6.59
N TYR A 59 26.26 -8.07 6.65
CA TYR A 59 25.15 -8.44 5.77
C TYR A 59 23.76 -8.09 6.33
N ALA A 60 23.65 -7.83 7.63
CA ALA A 60 22.38 -7.61 8.32
C ALA A 60 21.52 -6.53 7.66
N LYS A 61 22.10 -5.41 7.23
CA LYS A 61 21.36 -4.31 6.58
C LYS A 61 20.81 -4.71 5.20
N ILE A 62 21.61 -5.40 4.40
CA ILE A 62 21.21 -5.81 3.05
C ILE A 62 20.14 -6.90 3.14
N THR A 63 20.36 -7.92 3.98
CA THR A 63 19.40 -9.02 4.17
C THR A 63 18.07 -8.54 4.76
N THR A 64 18.10 -7.62 5.74
CA THR A 64 16.86 -7.03 6.29
C THR A 64 16.14 -6.16 5.28
N SER A 65 16.86 -5.40 4.45
CA SER A 65 16.23 -4.60 3.40
C SER A 65 15.53 -5.50 2.38
N ILE A 66 16.23 -6.50 1.83
CA ILE A 66 15.68 -7.43 0.82
C ILE A 66 14.45 -8.17 1.38
N THR A 67 14.54 -8.69 2.60
CA THR A 67 13.42 -9.41 3.22
C THR A 67 12.23 -8.48 3.51
N ALA A 68 12.47 -7.24 3.95
CA ALA A 68 11.41 -6.25 4.15
C ALA A 68 10.72 -5.86 2.84
N SER A 69 11.47 -5.62 1.77
CA SER A 69 10.92 -5.32 0.44
C SER A 69 10.06 -6.46 -0.09
N LEU A 70 10.53 -7.72 0.07
CA LEU A 70 9.79 -8.92 -0.35
C LEU A 70 8.48 -9.09 0.41
N VAL A 71 8.50 -8.95 1.74
CA VAL A 71 7.28 -9.04 2.55
C VAL A 71 6.31 -7.91 2.19
N ASN A 72 6.81 -6.69 2.01
CA ASN A 72 5.99 -5.54 1.61
C ASN A 72 5.33 -5.77 0.23
N LEU A 73 6.08 -6.34 -0.72
CA LEU A 73 5.55 -6.72 -2.04
C LEU A 73 4.42 -7.75 -1.92
N VAL A 74 4.63 -8.82 -1.14
CA VAL A 74 3.62 -9.87 -0.92
C VAL A 74 2.35 -9.30 -0.29
N VAL A 75 2.49 -8.47 0.75
CA VAL A 75 1.36 -7.84 1.44
C VAL A 75 0.54 -6.97 0.48
N ILE A 76 1.20 -6.15 -0.34
CA ILE A 76 0.52 -5.24 -1.28
C ILE A 76 -0.19 -6.02 -2.39
N VAL A 77 0.41 -7.10 -2.92
CA VAL A 77 -0.23 -7.95 -3.93
C VAL A 77 -1.48 -8.65 -3.36
N ILE A 78 -1.41 -9.14 -2.13
CA ILE A 78 -2.56 -9.76 -1.46
C ILE A 78 -3.66 -8.71 -1.22
N MET A 79 -3.30 -7.52 -0.73
CA MET A 79 -4.27 -6.45 -0.48
C MET A 79 -4.92 -5.95 -1.76
N ASP A 80 -4.20 -5.83 -2.87
CA ASP A 80 -4.78 -5.43 -4.16
C ASP A 80 -5.86 -6.42 -4.64
N LYS A 81 -5.62 -7.73 -4.50
CA LYS A 81 -6.63 -8.76 -4.82
C LYS A 81 -7.87 -8.63 -3.94
N VAL A 82 -7.68 -8.52 -2.62
CA VAL A 82 -8.79 -8.38 -1.67
C VAL A 82 -9.57 -7.09 -1.94
N TYR A 83 -8.87 -5.99 -2.23
CA TYR A 83 -9.48 -4.69 -2.47
C TYR A 83 -10.26 -4.65 -3.80
N ARG A 84 -9.80 -5.32 -4.86
CA ARG A 84 -10.58 -5.49 -6.10
C ARG A 84 -11.90 -6.18 -5.84
N GLU A 85 -11.87 -7.32 -5.16
CA GLU A 85 -13.08 -8.09 -4.82
C GLU A 85 -14.04 -7.27 -3.94
N LEU A 86 -13.49 -6.55 -2.96
CA LEU A 86 -14.26 -5.68 -2.08
C LEU A 86 -14.88 -4.51 -2.86
N THR A 87 -14.11 -3.86 -3.72
CA THR A 87 -14.57 -2.72 -4.54
C THR A 87 -15.62 -3.16 -5.56
N ALA A 88 -15.50 -4.35 -6.13
CA ALA A 88 -16.51 -4.92 -7.01
C ALA A 88 -17.82 -5.17 -6.25
N LYS A 89 -17.74 -5.79 -5.06
CA LYS A 89 -18.92 -6.01 -4.20
C LYS A 89 -19.57 -4.70 -3.76
N LEU A 90 -18.78 -3.70 -3.36
CA LEU A 90 -19.28 -2.38 -2.97
C LEU A 90 -19.95 -1.64 -4.14
N THR A 91 -19.31 -1.62 -5.30
CA THR A 91 -19.85 -0.93 -6.49
C THR A 91 -21.13 -1.62 -6.98
N ASN A 92 -21.24 -2.95 -6.84
CA ASN A 92 -22.49 -3.68 -7.08
C ASN A 92 -23.59 -3.31 -6.08
N LEU A 93 -23.26 -3.10 -4.80
CA LEU A 93 -24.21 -2.66 -3.77
C LEU A 93 -24.69 -1.20 -3.96
N GLU A 94 -23.89 -0.35 -4.61
CA GLU A 94 -24.26 1.02 -4.96
C GLU A 94 -25.34 1.09 -6.07
N GLN A 95 -25.56 0.00 -6.81
CA GLN A 95 -26.51 -0.12 -7.92
C GLN A 95 -26.47 1.08 -8.89
N PRO A 96 -25.34 1.32 -9.58
CA PRO A 96 -25.24 2.37 -10.59
C PRO A 96 -26.24 2.14 -11.73
N ARG A 97 -26.76 3.24 -12.30
CA ARG A 97 -27.84 3.18 -13.30
C ARG A 97 -27.30 2.80 -14.69
N THR A 98 -26.01 3.08 -14.93
CA THR A 98 -25.34 2.82 -16.20
C THR A 98 -24.01 2.09 -15.99
N GLN A 99 -23.61 1.31 -17.00
CA GLN A 99 -22.32 0.61 -17.00
C GLN A 99 -21.13 1.59 -16.91
N ARG A 100 -21.26 2.77 -17.53
CA ARG A 100 -20.23 3.81 -17.49
C ARG A 100 -20.02 4.37 -16.08
N GLU A 101 -21.11 4.61 -15.34
CA GLU A 101 -21.03 5.05 -13.94
C GLU A 101 -20.41 3.97 -13.03
N TYR A 102 -20.68 2.70 -13.31
CA TYR A 102 -20.05 1.57 -12.61
C TYR A 102 -18.54 1.58 -12.83
N GLU A 103 -18.10 1.65 -14.08
CA GLU A 103 -16.68 1.61 -14.46
C GLU A 103 -15.90 2.81 -13.96
N ASP A 104 -16.45 4.03 -14.04
CA ASP A 104 -15.82 5.23 -13.51
C ASP A 104 -15.67 5.16 -11.98
N SER A 105 -16.71 4.71 -11.27
CA SER A 105 -16.68 4.59 -9.81
C SER A 105 -15.70 3.52 -9.33
N PHE A 106 -15.66 2.37 -10.02
CA PHE A 106 -14.71 1.30 -9.73
C PHE A 106 -13.26 1.75 -9.98
N THR A 107 -13.02 2.38 -11.14
CA THR A 107 -11.68 2.86 -11.53
C THR A 107 -11.18 3.92 -10.57
N PHE A 108 -12.02 4.88 -10.17
CA PHE A 108 -11.65 5.92 -9.24
C PHE A 108 -11.27 5.37 -7.85
N LYS A 109 -12.04 4.41 -7.32
CA LYS A 109 -11.75 3.76 -6.03
C LYS A 109 -10.45 2.96 -6.05
N MET A 110 -10.15 2.30 -7.18
CA MET A 110 -8.86 1.60 -7.39
C MET A 110 -7.69 2.57 -7.53
N PHE A 111 -7.88 3.68 -8.25
CA PHE A 111 -6.86 4.73 -8.39
C PHE A 111 -6.49 5.34 -7.04
N LEU A 112 -7.46 5.64 -6.17
CA LEU A 112 -7.19 6.19 -4.84
C LEU A 112 -6.37 5.22 -3.96
N PHE A 113 -6.67 3.93 -4.03
CA PHE A 113 -5.91 2.89 -3.33
C PHE A 113 -4.45 2.86 -3.79
N GLU A 114 -4.22 2.85 -5.10
CA GLU A 114 -2.86 2.86 -5.67
C GLU A 114 -2.12 4.17 -5.37
N PHE A 115 -2.80 5.32 -5.45
CA PHE A 115 -2.26 6.63 -5.11
C PHE A 115 -1.75 6.65 -3.66
N ILE A 116 -2.57 6.21 -2.72
CA ILE A 116 -2.19 6.24 -1.30
C ILE A 116 -1.09 5.21 -1.01
N ASN A 117 -1.13 4.04 -1.64
CA ASN A 117 -0.05 3.08 -1.52
C ASN A 117 1.29 3.66 -2.02
N MET A 118 1.30 4.38 -3.14
CA MET A 118 2.49 5.04 -3.68
C MET A 118 2.97 6.23 -2.83
N TYR A 119 2.06 7.13 -2.47
CA TYR A 119 2.42 8.39 -1.83
C TYR A 119 2.55 8.29 -0.31
N SER A 120 1.98 7.28 0.35
CA SER A 120 2.10 7.10 1.82
C SER A 120 3.56 6.94 2.26
N SER A 121 4.33 6.14 1.53
CA SER A 121 5.75 5.94 1.77
C SER A 121 6.57 7.21 1.48
N LEU A 122 6.21 7.99 0.45
CA LEU A 122 6.82 9.30 0.19
C LEU A 122 6.52 10.34 1.27
N ILE A 123 5.28 10.43 1.74
CA ILE A 123 4.86 11.30 2.86
C ILE A 123 5.60 10.88 4.13
N TYR A 124 5.69 9.57 4.40
CA TYR A 124 6.47 9.07 5.52
C TYR A 124 7.95 9.49 5.41
N ILE A 125 8.57 9.32 4.24
CA ILE A 125 9.96 9.70 4.05
C ILE A 125 10.16 11.21 4.22
N ALA A 126 9.33 12.03 3.58
CA ALA A 126 9.49 13.49 3.61
C ALA A 126 9.27 14.10 5.00
N PHE A 127 8.29 13.59 5.77
CA PHE A 127 7.89 14.21 7.04
C PHE A 127 8.45 13.48 8.28
N PHE A 128 8.54 12.15 8.25
CA PHE A 128 8.97 11.35 9.40
C PHE A 128 10.43 10.90 9.29
N LYS A 129 10.92 10.57 8.09
CA LYS A 129 12.31 10.15 7.85
C LYS A 129 13.24 11.36 7.62
N GLY A 130 13.47 12.14 8.67
CA GLY A 130 14.35 13.30 8.57
C GLY A 130 14.21 14.29 9.71
N ARG A 131 12.98 14.52 10.16
CA ARG A 131 12.68 15.54 11.18
C ARG A 131 13.04 15.12 12.62
N PHE A 132 13.29 13.83 12.83
CA PHE A 132 13.78 13.27 14.10
C PHE A 132 15.29 13.06 14.13
N PHE A 133 16.04 13.41 13.08
CA PHE A 133 17.50 13.40 13.14
C PHE A 133 17.98 14.70 13.80
N GLY A 134 18.65 14.58 14.94
CA GLY A 134 19.41 15.67 15.55
C GLY A 134 20.54 16.16 14.65
N HIS A 135 21.11 17.33 14.98
CA HIS A 135 22.30 17.89 14.32
C HIS A 135 23.44 16.85 14.20
N PRO A 136 24.25 16.89 13.13
CA PRO A 136 25.38 15.96 12.97
C PRO A 136 26.37 16.15 14.12
N GLY A 137 26.44 15.15 15.01
CA GLY A 137 27.28 15.18 16.22
C GLY A 137 26.60 14.53 17.42
N ASP A 138 25.26 14.66 17.52
CA ASP A 138 24.48 13.92 18.51
C ASP A 138 24.02 12.59 17.92
N THR A 139 24.33 11.50 18.61
CA THR A 139 23.73 10.20 18.35
C THR A 139 22.28 10.24 18.85
N PHE A 140 21.40 10.96 18.13
CA PHE A 140 19.97 10.93 18.43
C PHE A 140 19.43 9.57 18.03
N THR A 141 19.60 8.62 18.95
CA THR A 141 19.00 7.31 18.90
C THR A 141 17.57 7.45 19.39
N LEU A 142 16.60 7.46 18.49
CA LEU A 142 15.21 7.28 18.90
C LEU A 142 15.12 5.87 19.51
N PHE A 143 15.00 5.78 20.84
CA PHE A 143 15.02 4.50 21.58
C PHE A 143 16.31 3.66 21.49
N GLY A 144 17.49 4.25 21.25
CA GLY A 144 18.74 3.46 21.14
C GLY A 144 19.03 2.92 19.73
N PHE A 145 18.20 3.27 18.73
CA PHE A 145 18.24 2.67 17.41
C PHE A 145 18.78 3.61 16.31
N ARG A 146 19.66 3.08 15.45
CA ARG A 146 20.23 3.80 14.30
C ARG A 146 19.22 3.77 13.15
N GLN A 147 18.68 4.94 12.78
CA GLN A 147 17.64 5.06 11.76
C GLN A 147 18.07 4.52 10.38
N ASP A 148 17.10 3.95 9.66
CA ASP A 148 17.21 3.46 8.28
C ASP A 148 17.90 4.47 7.35
N GLN A 149 19.17 4.24 7.04
CA GLN A 149 19.84 4.97 5.97
C GLN A 149 19.39 4.38 4.64
N CYS A 150 18.88 5.24 3.74
CA CYS A 150 18.70 4.87 2.34
C CYS A 150 20.05 4.48 1.73
N GLU A 151 20.06 3.45 0.89
CA GLU A 151 21.16 3.23 -0.05
C GLU A 151 21.28 4.40 -1.03
N LEU A 152 22.43 4.52 -1.72
CA LEU A 152 22.76 5.63 -2.62
C LEU A 152 21.71 5.91 -3.72
N GLY A 153 20.79 4.98 -4.01
CA GLY A 153 19.66 5.16 -4.94
C GLY A 153 18.36 5.72 -4.33
N GLY A 154 18.30 5.94 -3.02
CA GLY A 154 17.12 6.45 -2.30
C GLY A 154 16.00 5.42 -2.08
N CYS A 155 15.19 5.61 -1.04
CA CYS A 155 14.00 4.75 -0.79
C CYS A 155 12.89 4.97 -1.83
N LEU A 156 12.95 6.07 -2.59
CA LEU A 156 12.00 6.35 -3.67
C LEU A 156 12.14 5.32 -4.81
N PHE A 157 13.34 4.81 -5.06
CA PHE A 157 13.58 3.77 -6.06
C PHE A 157 12.88 2.44 -5.71
N GLU A 158 12.93 2.02 -4.44
CA GLU A 158 12.29 0.80 -3.95
C GLU A 158 10.76 0.83 -4.17
N VAL A 159 10.14 1.99 -3.92
CA VAL A 159 8.71 2.21 -4.15
C VAL A 159 8.36 2.27 -5.64
N CYS A 160 9.16 2.95 -6.47
CA CYS A 160 8.94 3.02 -7.92
C CYS A 160 9.02 1.64 -8.59
N VAL A 161 9.99 0.81 -8.19
CA VAL A 161 10.13 -0.57 -8.69
C VAL A 161 8.90 -1.40 -8.31
N GLN A 162 8.41 -1.28 -7.07
CA GLN A 162 7.21 -1.98 -6.62
C GLN A 162 5.97 -1.64 -7.46
N LEU A 163 5.78 -0.36 -7.80
CA LEU A 163 4.65 0.08 -8.61
C LEU A 163 4.78 -0.35 -10.07
N ALA A 164 5.99 -0.30 -10.63
CA ALA A 164 6.26 -0.83 -11.95
C ALA A 164 5.92 -2.33 -12.02
N ILE A 165 6.30 -3.11 -11.00
CA ILE A 165 5.96 -4.54 -10.90
C ILE A 165 4.45 -4.76 -10.82
N ILE A 166 3.72 -3.95 -10.04
CA ILE A 166 2.25 -4.09 -9.93
C ILE A 166 1.56 -3.76 -11.25
N MET A 167 1.93 -2.66 -11.92
CA MET A 167 1.33 -2.25 -13.19
C MET A 167 1.64 -3.26 -14.31
N VAL A 168 2.90 -3.65 -14.45
CA VAL A 168 3.32 -4.63 -15.47
C VAL A 168 2.77 -6.02 -15.16
N GLY A 169 2.77 -6.43 -13.88
CA GLY A 169 2.24 -7.70 -13.42
C GLY A 169 0.75 -7.85 -13.70
N LYS A 170 -0.05 -6.80 -13.46
CA LYS A 170 -1.48 -6.78 -13.81
C LYS A 170 -1.70 -6.93 -15.32
N GLN A 171 -0.90 -6.24 -16.14
CA GLN A 171 -0.97 -6.33 -17.60
C GLN A 171 -0.67 -7.75 -18.10
N ILE A 172 0.38 -8.38 -17.55
CA ILE A 172 0.80 -9.74 -17.93
C ILE A 172 -0.19 -10.78 -17.45
N LEU A 173 -0.67 -10.70 -16.21
CA LEU A 173 -1.64 -11.64 -15.66
C LEU A 173 -2.98 -11.57 -16.43
N ASN A 174 -3.41 -10.38 -16.83
CA ASN A 174 -4.59 -10.26 -17.69
C ASN A 174 -4.37 -10.92 -19.05
N ASN A 175 -3.24 -10.66 -19.72
CA ASN A 175 -2.92 -11.31 -21.01
C ASN A 175 -2.80 -12.84 -20.90
N ILE A 176 -2.18 -13.37 -19.83
CA ILE A 176 -2.07 -14.82 -19.61
C ILE A 176 -3.45 -15.41 -19.31
N SER A 177 -4.27 -14.73 -18.50
CA SER A 177 -5.61 -15.19 -18.23
C SER A 177 -6.40 -15.29 -19.55
N GLU A 178 -6.42 -14.25 -20.38
CA GLU A 178 -7.10 -14.28 -21.69
C GLU A 178 -6.60 -15.42 -22.59
N LEU A 179 -5.29 -15.67 -22.64
CA LEU A 179 -4.71 -16.79 -23.39
C LEU A 179 -5.01 -18.17 -22.79
N SER A 180 -5.20 -18.26 -21.48
CA SER A 180 -5.53 -19.53 -20.81
C SER A 180 -7.01 -19.94 -20.95
N TRP A 181 -7.88 -18.99 -21.31
CA TRP A 181 -9.30 -19.21 -21.60
C TRP A 181 -9.61 -19.26 -23.12
N ALA A 182 -8.58 -19.17 -23.98
CA ALA A 182 -8.65 -19.31 -25.44
C ALA A 182 -8.10 -20.68 -25.89
#